data_AF-A0A0H2RX69-F1
#
_entry.id   AF-A0A0H2RX69-F1
#
_cell.length_a   1.000
_cell.length_b   1.000
_cell.length_c   1.000
_cell.angle_alpha   90.00
_cell.angle_beta   90.00
_cell.angle_gamma   90.00
#
_symmetry.space_group_name_H-M   'P 1'
#
loop_
_entity.id
_entity.type
_entity.pdbx_description
1 polymer ?
#
loop_
_entity_poly.entity_id
_entity_poly.type
_entity_poly.pdbx_seq_one_letter_code
_entity_poly.pdbx_strand_id
1 'polypeptide(L)'
;MSYYLNSLRENLTKALRDCEPPATPTKRQAGVNKAYQVLESWKAYMEENEADDIPDTVCYIPKVQPGNAPFAQQFIPIANALEITFYRAQIEIHRAGSVKEPSSWIVRKNDIRCMGNAGNESSDEEEYDEEDLEFDLVDEEDFRIVSIATLDGVPLNDLADSFIRQEDIIPENYEKFLGVPNKIETIGLEDGFEDGVAMGHWYNRSALVFALRGAPTVV
;
A
#
# COMPACT_ATOMS: atom_id res chain seq x y z
N MET A 1 2.46 -5.26 -19.43
CA MET A 1 3.72 -5.58 -18.72
C MET A 1 4.25 -6.93 -19.20
N SER A 2 5.55 -7.10 -19.42
CA SER A 2 6.14 -8.37 -19.88
C SER A 2 5.95 -9.48 -18.84
N TYR A 3 5.63 -10.70 -19.26
CA TYR A 3 5.53 -11.89 -18.38
C TYR A 3 6.79 -12.07 -17.51
N TYR A 4 7.95 -11.69 -18.05
CA TYR A 4 9.21 -11.75 -17.33
C TYR A 4 9.29 -10.77 -16.16
N LEU A 5 8.84 -9.51 -16.34
CA LEU A 5 8.80 -8.50 -15.28
C LEU A 5 7.86 -8.92 -14.14
N ASN A 6 6.70 -9.49 -14.46
CA ASN A 6 5.79 -10.01 -13.44
C ASN A 6 6.45 -11.13 -12.63
N SER A 7 7.17 -12.04 -13.30
CA SER A 7 7.92 -13.09 -12.60
C SER A 7 9.01 -12.51 -11.68
N LEU A 8 9.73 -11.47 -12.10
CA LEU A 8 10.72 -10.80 -11.26
C LEU A 8 10.06 -10.15 -10.03
N ARG A 9 8.90 -9.51 -10.20
CA ARG A 9 8.11 -8.91 -9.10
C ARG A 9 7.65 -9.93 -8.07
N GLU A 10 7.10 -11.05 -8.52
CA GLU A 10 6.67 -12.15 -7.65
C GLU A 10 7.87 -12.74 -6.89
N ASN A 11 8.98 -12.97 -7.59
CA ASN A 11 10.20 -13.51 -7.00
C ASN A 11 10.81 -12.55 -5.98
N LEU A 12 10.83 -11.24 -6.28
CA LEU A 12 11.32 -10.21 -5.38
C LEU A 12 10.43 -10.11 -4.15
N THR A 13 9.10 -10.08 -4.34
CA THR A 13 8.12 -10.10 -3.26
C THR A 13 8.39 -11.26 -2.31
N LYS A 14 8.53 -12.48 -2.83
CA LYS A 14 8.80 -13.67 -2.02
C LYS A 14 10.12 -13.55 -1.26
N ALA A 15 11.18 -13.09 -1.93
CA ALA A 15 12.50 -12.91 -1.32
C ALA A 15 12.47 -11.88 -0.18
N LEU A 16 11.82 -10.74 -0.40
CA LEU A 16 11.67 -9.69 0.62
C LEU A 16 10.83 -10.17 1.81
N ARG A 17 9.75 -10.92 1.57
CA ARG A 17 8.93 -11.54 2.63
C ARG A 17 9.74 -12.53 3.47
N ASP A 18 10.65 -13.30 2.85
CA ASP A 18 11.53 -14.21 3.58
C ASP A 18 12.59 -13.49 4.44
N CYS A 19 12.80 -12.19 4.21
CA CYS A 19 13.65 -11.32 5.04
C CYS A 19 12.92 -10.76 6.28
N GLU A 20 11.58 -10.80 6.31
CA GLU A 20 10.76 -10.26 7.40
C GLU A 20 10.59 -11.26 8.56
N PRO A 21 10.45 -10.79 9.82
CA PRO A 21 9.97 -11.63 10.92
C PRO A 21 8.60 -12.26 10.59
N PRO A 22 8.31 -13.49 11.05
CA PRO A 22 9.08 -14.31 12.00
C PRO A 22 10.13 -15.23 11.34
N ALA A 23 10.61 -14.94 10.13
CA ALA A 23 11.57 -15.82 9.45
C ALA A 23 12.85 -16.06 10.27
N THR A 24 13.34 -17.31 10.24
CA THR A 24 14.59 -17.70 10.92
C THR A 24 15.79 -16.97 10.31
N PRO A 25 16.90 -16.77 11.05
CA PRO A 25 18.10 -16.11 10.52
C PRO A 25 18.60 -16.73 9.20
N THR A 26 18.60 -18.07 9.10
CA THR A 26 19.01 -18.78 7.88
C THR A 26 18.07 -18.48 6.71
N LYS A 27 16.75 -18.43 6.97
CA LYS A 27 15.75 -18.11 5.94
C LYS A 27 15.88 -16.65 5.50
N ARG A 28 16.14 -15.73 6.43
CA ARG A 28 16.40 -14.32 6.13
C ARG A 28 17.64 -14.14 5.26
N GLN A 29 18.75 -14.80 5.59
CA GLN A 29 19.95 -14.74 4.74
C GLN A 29 19.71 -15.31 3.34
N ALA A 30 18.97 -16.42 3.23
CA ALA A 30 18.58 -16.97 1.92
C ALA A 30 17.68 -16.00 1.14
N GLY A 31 16.76 -15.31 1.83
CA GLY A 31 15.91 -14.26 1.28
C GLY A 31 16.73 -13.09 0.74
N VAL A 32 17.73 -12.60 1.49
CA VAL A 32 18.64 -11.52 1.06
C VAL A 32 19.41 -11.93 -0.18
N ASN A 33 19.98 -13.14 -0.20
CA ASN A 33 20.70 -13.66 -1.37
C ASN A 33 19.78 -13.79 -2.60
N LYS A 34 18.52 -14.19 -2.38
CA LYS A 34 17.54 -14.28 -3.46
C LYS A 34 17.13 -12.89 -3.97
N ALA A 35 16.95 -11.92 -3.07
CA ALA A 35 16.64 -10.54 -3.43
C ALA A 35 17.76 -9.94 -4.27
N TYR A 36 19.03 -10.18 -3.90
CA TYR A 36 20.20 -9.79 -4.71
C TYR A 36 20.08 -10.31 -6.15
N GLN A 37 19.89 -11.62 -6.33
CA GLN A 37 19.81 -12.24 -7.66
C GLN A 37 18.66 -11.69 -8.50
N VAL A 38 17.52 -11.44 -7.87
CA VAL A 38 16.33 -10.93 -8.57
C VAL A 38 16.54 -9.46 -8.97
N LEU A 39 17.09 -8.63 -8.08
CA LEU A 39 17.40 -7.23 -8.37
C LEU A 39 18.48 -7.10 -9.46
N GLU A 40 19.50 -7.96 -9.44
CA GLU A 40 20.53 -8.04 -10.48
C GLU A 40 19.91 -8.39 -11.84
N SER A 41 19.04 -9.40 -11.89
CA SER A 41 18.32 -9.79 -13.11
C SER A 41 17.39 -8.68 -13.61
N TRP A 42 16.73 -7.97 -12.69
CA TRP A 42 15.85 -6.86 -13.03
C TRP A 42 16.65 -5.68 -13.59
N LYS A 43 17.76 -5.30 -12.94
CA LYS A 43 18.66 -4.24 -13.43
C LYS A 43 19.15 -4.56 -14.85
N ALA A 44 19.66 -5.77 -15.10
CA ALA A 44 20.12 -6.18 -16.42
C ALA A 44 19.01 -6.10 -17.48
N TYR A 45 17.79 -6.54 -17.14
CA TYR A 45 16.64 -6.43 -18.03
C TYR A 45 16.32 -4.96 -18.38
N MET A 46 16.40 -4.05 -17.41
CA MET A 46 16.13 -2.62 -17.66
C MET A 46 17.23 -1.95 -18.48
N GLU A 47 18.48 -2.38 -18.37
CA GLU A 47 19.59 -1.90 -19.20
C GLU A 47 19.45 -2.38 -20.65
N GLU A 48 19.00 -3.62 -20.87
CA GLU A 48 18.84 -4.18 -22.22
C GLU A 48 17.65 -3.63 -23.00
N ASN A 49 16.61 -3.14 -22.32
CA ASN A 49 15.33 -2.78 -22.95
C ASN A 49 15.08 -1.27 -23.09
N GLU A 50 16.08 -0.41 -22.82
CA GLU A 50 16.01 1.08 -22.98
C GLU A 50 14.64 1.66 -22.57
N ALA A 51 14.10 1.21 -21.43
CA ALA A 51 12.83 1.73 -20.94
C ALA A 51 13.07 3.15 -20.39
N ASP A 52 12.73 4.16 -21.20
CA ASP A 52 13.03 5.57 -20.99
C ASP A 52 12.00 6.34 -20.13
N ASP A 53 10.87 5.74 -19.73
CA ASP A 53 9.69 6.56 -19.36
C ASP A 53 9.18 6.49 -17.90
N ILE A 54 9.91 5.90 -16.94
CA ILE A 54 9.51 5.97 -15.52
C ILE A 54 10.77 6.02 -14.65
N PRO A 55 10.85 6.87 -13.60
CA PRO A 55 11.86 6.66 -12.57
C PRO A 55 11.77 5.21 -12.09
N ASP A 56 12.90 4.48 -12.16
CA ASP A 56 13.04 3.04 -11.91
C ASP A 56 12.87 2.67 -10.42
N THR A 57 11.80 3.16 -9.80
CA THR A 57 11.53 3.08 -8.38
C THR A 57 10.45 2.06 -8.11
N VAL A 58 10.82 0.91 -7.56
CA VAL A 58 9.87 -0.08 -7.05
C VAL A 58 9.62 0.19 -5.57
N CYS A 59 8.37 0.13 -5.12
CA CYS A 59 7.96 0.40 -3.75
C CYS A 59 7.50 -0.89 -3.05
N TYR A 60 8.23 -1.35 -2.04
CA TYR A 60 7.82 -2.49 -1.23
C TYR A 60 7.08 -2.08 0.03
N ILE A 61 5.84 -2.54 0.18
CA ILE A 61 5.05 -2.38 1.41
C ILE A 61 5.28 -3.61 2.32
N PRO A 62 6.03 -3.44 3.42
CA PRO A 62 6.32 -4.51 4.36
C PRO A 62 5.06 -4.92 5.12
N LYS A 63 5.03 -6.17 5.59
CA LYS A 63 3.88 -6.71 6.34
C LYS A 63 3.88 -6.20 7.77
N VAL A 64 5.08 -5.90 8.28
CA VAL A 64 5.31 -5.43 9.64
C VAL A 64 5.55 -3.92 9.59
N GLN A 65 4.84 -3.19 10.46
CA GLN A 65 4.99 -1.75 10.63
C GLN A 65 6.45 -1.36 11.00
N PRO A 66 6.87 -0.13 10.66
CA PRO A 66 8.23 0.37 10.89
C PRO A 66 8.63 0.26 12.37
N GLY A 67 9.90 -0.12 12.57
CA GLY A 67 10.51 -0.41 13.88
C GLY A 67 11.67 -1.41 13.74
N ASN A 68 11.68 -2.18 12.66
CA ASN A 68 12.78 -3.07 12.31
C ASN A 68 13.86 -2.35 11.48
N ALA A 69 14.64 -1.48 12.12
CA ALA A 69 15.95 -1.07 11.61
C ALA A 69 16.81 -2.23 11.04
N PRO A 70 16.75 -3.48 11.58
CA PRO A 70 17.49 -4.61 11.00
C PRO A 70 17.06 -5.00 9.60
N PHE A 71 15.80 -4.75 9.19
CA PHE A 71 15.31 -5.19 7.88
C PHE A 71 16.02 -4.43 6.75
N ALA A 72 15.95 -3.10 6.78
CA ALA A 72 16.56 -2.28 5.73
C ALA A 72 18.09 -2.37 5.70
N GLN A 73 18.75 -2.53 6.86
CA GLN A 73 20.21 -2.64 6.94
C GLN A 73 20.78 -3.88 6.24
N GLN A 74 19.99 -4.96 6.13
CA GLN A 74 20.42 -6.18 5.42
C GLN A 74 20.63 -5.96 3.92
N PHE A 75 20.08 -4.88 3.35
CA PHE A 75 20.17 -4.57 1.92
C PHE A 75 21.32 -3.63 1.56
N ILE A 76 22.04 -3.05 2.54
CA ILE A 76 23.20 -2.17 2.28
C ILE A 76 24.28 -2.85 1.41
N PRO A 77 24.66 -4.12 1.66
CA PRO A 77 25.63 -4.79 0.79
C PRO A 77 25.15 -4.95 -0.66
N ILE A 78 23.84 -5.15 -0.84
CA ILE A 78 23.21 -5.26 -2.16
C ILE A 78 23.25 -3.91 -2.89
N ALA A 79 22.93 -2.84 -2.17
CA ALA A 79 23.03 -1.46 -2.67
C ALA A 79 24.40 -1.15 -3.26
N ASN A 80 25.44 -1.45 -2.50
CA ASN A 80 26.80 -1.17 -2.91
C ASN A 80 27.26 -2.06 -4.08
N ALA A 81 26.86 -3.34 -4.08
CA ALA A 81 27.28 -4.29 -5.11
C ALA A 81 26.59 -4.05 -6.46
N LEU A 82 25.31 -3.65 -6.44
CA LEU A 82 24.51 -3.44 -7.65
C LEU A 82 24.38 -1.97 -8.05
N GLU A 83 24.98 -1.05 -7.30
CA GLU A 83 24.82 0.40 -7.49
C GLU A 83 23.34 0.85 -7.46
N ILE A 84 22.53 0.13 -6.68
CA ILE A 84 21.11 0.43 -6.47
C ILE A 84 20.99 1.32 -5.25
N THR A 85 20.15 2.34 -5.32
CA THR A 85 19.87 3.17 -4.13
C THR A 85 18.61 2.69 -3.43
N PHE A 86 18.67 2.59 -2.10
CA PHE A 86 17.55 2.20 -1.26
C PHE A 86 17.10 3.38 -0.41
N TYR A 87 15.79 3.61 -0.37
CA TYR A 87 15.19 4.65 0.45
C TYR A 87 14.13 4.08 1.37
N ARG A 88 13.93 4.74 2.50
CA ARG A 88 12.76 4.58 3.34
C ARG A 88 11.77 5.66 2.97
N ALA A 89 10.57 5.27 2.60
CA ALA A 89 9.49 6.19 2.31
C ALA A 89 8.33 6.00 3.29
N GLN A 90 7.57 7.06 3.54
CA GLN A 90 6.18 6.96 3.97
C GLN A 90 5.32 7.23 2.75
N ILE A 91 4.44 6.27 2.45
CA ILE A 91 3.47 6.35 1.38
C ILE A 91 2.11 6.58 2.01
N GLU A 92 1.38 7.57 1.53
CA GLU A 92 -0.04 7.73 1.75
C GLU A 92 -0.79 7.06 0.60
N ILE A 93 -1.78 6.25 0.97
CA ILE A 93 -2.64 5.53 0.04
C ILE A 93 -4.05 6.00 0.32
N HIS A 94 -4.67 6.61 -0.66
CA HIS A 94 -6.06 7.07 -0.58
C HIS A 94 -6.91 6.15 -1.44
N ARG A 95 -8.02 5.65 -0.87
CA ARG A 95 -9.02 4.84 -1.58
C ARG A 95 -10.37 5.51 -1.41
N ALA A 96 -11.10 5.70 -2.49
CA ALA A 96 -12.47 6.21 -2.44
C ALA A 96 -13.41 5.35 -3.29
N GLY A 97 -14.67 5.24 -2.87
CA GLY A 97 -15.68 4.52 -3.62
C GLY A 97 -16.98 4.29 -2.86
N SER A 98 -17.84 3.43 -3.40
CA SER A 98 -19.15 3.14 -2.83
C SER A 98 -19.10 2.18 -1.64
N VAL A 99 -20.00 2.39 -0.69
CA VAL A 99 -20.10 1.59 0.53
C VAL A 99 -21.12 0.45 0.37
N LYS A 100 -20.79 -0.70 0.94
CA LYS A 100 -21.70 -1.83 1.05
C LYS A 100 -22.68 -1.60 2.19
N GLU A 101 -23.98 -1.63 1.89
CA GLU A 101 -25.02 -1.49 2.91
C GLU A 101 -24.90 -2.62 3.97
N PRO A 102 -24.72 -2.28 5.27
CA PRO A 102 -24.62 -3.29 6.31
C PRO A 102 -25.93 -4.06 6.49
N SER A 103 -25.83 -5.34 6.88
CA SER A 103 -27.00 -6.21 7.04
C SER A 103 -27.99 -5.70 8.10
N SER A 104 -27.50 -5.02 9.14
CA SER A 104 -28.30 -4.37 10.19
C SER A 104 -29.24 -3.30 9.62
N TRP A 105 -28.81 -2.55 8.59
CA TRP A 105 -29.66 -1.56 7.93
C TRP A 105 -30.72 -2.20 7.04
N ILE A 106 -30.42 -3.31 6.38
CA ILE A 106 -31.42 -4.05 5.60
C ILE A 106 -32.53 -4.55 6.53
N VAL A 107 -32.15 -5.07 7.71
CA VAL A 107 -33.11 -5.47 8.75
C VAL A 107 -33.92 -4.26 9.22
N ARG A 108 -33.29 -3.13 9.54
CA ARG A 108 -34.00 -1.90 9.94
C ARG A 108 -34.94 -1.37 8.85
N LYS A 109 -34.51 -1.30 7.59
CA LYS A 109 -35.38 -0.90 6.47
C LYS A 109 -36.57 -1.84 6.34
N ASN A 110 -36.35 -3.14 6.52
CA ASN A 110 -37.44 -4.12 6.56
C ASN A 110 -38.34 -3.93 7.78
N ASP A 111 -37.81 -3.65 8.96
CA ASP A 111 -38.59 -3.40 10.16
C ASP A 111 -39.44 -2.14 10.01
N ILE A 112 -38.86 -1.03 9.52
CA ILE A 112 -39.59 0.22 9.20
C ILE A 112 -40.70 -0.05 8.17
N ARG A 113 -40.40 -0.78 7.08
CA ARG A 113 -41.40 -1.14 6.06
C ARG A 113 -42.50 -2.05 6.62
N CYS A 114 -42.16 -3.00 7.49
CA CYS A 114 -43.11 -3.91 8.13
C CYS A 114 -43.94 -3.21 9.20
N MET A 115 -43.37 -2.23 9.91
CA MET A 115 -44.02 -1.44 10.96
C MET A 115 -44.77 -0.22 10.41
N GLY A 116 -44.87 -0.06 9.08
CA GLY A 116 -45.40 1.10 8.35
C GLY A 116 -46.87 1.50 8.59
N ASN A 117 -47.42 1.29 9.79
CA ASN A 117 -48.65 1.93 10.29
C ASN A 117 -48.79 1.93 11.84
N ALA A 118 -47.82 1.45 12.63
CA ALA A 118 -47.89 1.50 14.09
C ALA A 118 -47.11 2.71 14.59
N GLY A 119 -47.83 3.78 14.93
CA GLY A 119 -47.26 5.09 15.25
C GLY A 119 -46.15 5.05 16.31
N ASN A 120 -45.04 5.70 15.95
CA ASN A 120 -44.25 6.57 16.81
C ASN A 120 -43.71 5.97 18.11
N GLU A 121 -42.79 5.03 18.01
CA GLU A 121 -41.71 4.91 18.98
C GLU A 121 -40.39 5.04 18.23
N SER A 122 -39.70 6.15 18.48
CA SER A 122 -38.33 6.38 18.03
C SER A 122 -37.48 5.24 18.58
N SER A 123 -37.17 4.25 17.74
CA SER A 123 -36.15 3.26 18.06
C SER A 123 -34.87 4.05 18.31
N ASP A 124 -34.30 3.89 19.49
CA ASP A 124 -33.04 4.47 19.92
C ASP A 124 -32.10 4.63 18.71
N GLU A 125 -31.69 5.87 18.45
CA GLU A 125 -30.68 6.17 17.44
C GLU A 125 -29.39 5.53 17.91
N GLU A 126 -29.19 4.24 17.58
CA GLU A 126 -27.89 3.60 17.71
C GLU A 126 -26.93 4.43 16.86
N GLU A 127 -26.07 5.20 17.55
CA GLU A 127 -24.93 5.89 16.95
C GLU A 127 -24.16 4.85 16.13
N TYR A 128 -24.17 5.06 14.83
CA TYR A 128 -23.57 4.13 13.90
C TYR A 128 -22.07 4.36 13.87
N ASP A 129 -21.33 3.27 14.09
CA ASP A 129 -19.88 3.34 14.01
C ASP A 129 -19.50 3.33 12.53
N GLU A 130 -19.01 4.47 12.02
CA GLU A 130 -18.46 4.59 10.66
C GLU A 130 -17.34 3.55 10.42
N GLU A 131 -16.76 3.02 11.49
CA GLU A 131 -15.77 1.93 11.49
C GLU A 131 -16.30 0.59 10.94
N ASP A 132 -17.62 0.37 10.91
CA ASP A 132 -18.25 -0.86 10.41
C ASP A 132 -18.53 -0.83 8.88
N LEU A 133 -18.25 0.29 8.22
CA LEU A 133 -18.49 0.44 6.78
C LEU A 133 -17.37 -0.21 5.95
N GLU A 134 -17.78 -1.03 4.97
CA GLU A 134 -16.88 -1.68 4.02
C GLU A 134 -17.11 -1.14 2.60
N PHE A 135 -16.05 -1.05 1.80
CA PHE A 135 -16.17 -0.77 0.37
C PHE A 135 -16.94 -1.90 -0.34
N ASP A 136 -17.96 -1.53 -1.11
CA ASP A 136 -18.55 -2.41 -2.13
C ASP A 136 -17.71 -2.36 -3.41
N LEU A 137 -17.34 -1.14 -3.82
CA LEU A 137 -16.47 -0.87 -4.97
C LEU A 137 -15.49 0.26 -4.60
N VAL A 138 -14.26 0.14 -5.07
CA VAL A 138 -13.26 1.22 -5.02
C VAL A 138 -13.21 1.84 -6.41
N ASP A 139 -13.58 3.10 -6.49
CA ASP A 139 -13.67 3.87 -7.74
C ASP A 139 -12.37 4.62 -8.03
N GLU A 140 -11.70 5.11 -6.98
CA GLU A 140 -10.47 5.87 -7.06
C GLU A 140 -9.42 5.34 -6.06
N GLU A 141 -8.16 5.31 -6.51
CA GLU A 141 -7.04 4.87 -5.69
C GLU A 141 -5.77 5.65 -6.06
N ASP A 142 -5.22 6.38 -5.09
CA ASP A 142 -4.05 7.23 -5.26
C ASP A 142 -2.92 6.83 -4.31
N PHE A 143 -1.68 6.93 -4.80
CA PHE A 143 -0.48 6.63 -4.02
C PHE A 143 0.48 7.81 -4.05
N ARG A 144 0.89 8.27 -2.88
CA ARG A 144 1.75 9.45 -2.75
C ARG A 144 2.88 9.21 -1.77
N ILE A 145 4.11 9.58 -2.14
CA ILE A 145 5.24 9.63 -1.21
C ILE A 145 5.08 10.88 -0.35
N VAL A 146 4.75 10.73 0.93
CA VAL A 146 4.65 11.85 1.87
C VAL A 146 6.03 12.29 2.36
N SER A 147 6.92 11.33 2.57
CA SER A 147 8.31 11.61 2.95
C SER A 147 9.21 10.47 2.49
N ILE A 148 10.47 10.81 2.23
CA ILE A 148 11.47 9.85 1.79
C ILE A 148 12.85 10.25 2.33
N ALA A 149 13.63 9.24 2.72
CA ALA A 149 14.95 9.41 3.28
C ALA A 149 15.86 8.26 2.84
N THR A 150 17.17 8.50 2.81
CA THR A 150 18.16 7.43 2.67
C THR A 150 18.05 6.42 3.81
N LEU A 151 18.65 5.24 3.66
CA LEU A 151 18.66 4.23 4.73
C LEU A 151 19.30 4.73 6.04
N ASP A 152 20.20 5.71 5.95
CA ASP A 152 20.87 6.36 7.07
C ASP A 152 20.06 7.52 7.68
N GLY A 153 18.88 7.82 7.12
CA GLY A 153 17.94 8.81 7.64
C GLY A 153 18.15 10.23 7.12
N VAL A 154 18.94 10.42 6.06
CA VAL A 154 19.06 11.74 5.40
C VAL A 154 17.80 11.99 4.58
N PRO A 155 16.99 13.02 4.87
CA PRO A 155 15.76 13.30 4.15
C PRO A 155 16.04 13.78 2.72
N LEU A 156 15.14 13.41 1.79
CA LEU A 156 15.17 13.82 0.40
C LEU A 156 13.86 14.55 0.08
N ASN A 157 13.87 15.86 0.25
CA ASN A 157 12.65 16.68 0.14
C ASN A 157 12.12 16.77 -1.29
N ASP A 158 12.98 16.65 -2.30
CA ASP A 158 12.61 16.84 -3.71
C ASP A 158 11.68 15.74 -4.26
N LEU A 159 11.62 14.60 -3.57
CA LEU A 159 10.78 13.45 -3.92
C LEU A 159 9.51 13.35 -3.05
N ALA A 160 9.34 14.26 -2.08
CA ALA A 160 8.10 14.35 -1.33
C ALA A 160 6.95 14.85 -2.24
N ASP A 161 5.74 14.40 -1.95
CA ASP A 161 4.51 14.62 -2.73
C ASP A 161 4.51 14.04 -4.16
N SER A 162 5.48 13.19 -4.50
CA SER A 162 5.49 12.49 -5.78
C SER A 162 4.43 11.37 -5.81
N PHE A 163 3.65 11.31 -6.88
CA PHE A 163 2.71 10.21 -7.13
C PHE A 163 3.45 8.95 -7.58
N ILE A 164 3.02 7.81 -7.05
CA ILE A 164 3.52 6.48 -7.43
C ILE A 164 2.45 5.79 -8.25
N ARG A 165 2.85 5.06 -9.29
CA ARG A 165 1.90 4.24 -10.05
C ARG A 165 1.63 2.95 -9.28
N GLN A 166 0.39 2.46 -9.30
CA GLN A 166 0.02 1.21 -8.62
C GLN A 166 0.91 0.05 -9.05
N GLU A 167 1.30 0.01 -10.33
CA GLU A 167 2.17 -1.05 -10.81
C GLU A 167 3.50 -1.02 -10.08
N ASP A 168 4.05 0.13 -9.69
CA ASP A 168 5.35 0.18 -9.04
C ASP A 168 5.35 -0.34 -7.60
N ILE A 169 4.18 -0.72 -7.07
CA ILE A 169 4.01 -1.25 -5.73
C ILE A 169 4.11 -2.77 -5.73
N ILE A 170 4.91 -3.30 -4.80
CA ILE A 170 5.01 -4.72 -4.50
C ILE A 170 4.71 -4.97 -3.00
N PRO A 171 3.97 -6.03 -2.66
CA PRO A 171 3.32 -6.96 -3.57
C PRO A 171 2.09 -6.35 -4.26
N GLU A 172 1.65 -6.95 -5.38
CA GLU A 172 0.44 -6.49 -6.08
C GLU A 172 -0.83 -6.54 -5.19
N ASN A 173 -0.89 -7.47 -4.23
CA ASN A 173 -1.98 -7.58 -3.26
C ASN A 173 -1.72 -6.80 -1.97
N TYR A 174 -1.12 -5.62 -2.09
CA TYR A 174 -0.65 -4.84 -0.95
C TYR A 174 -1.79 -4.45 0.03
N GLU A 175 -3.03 -4.40 -0.45
CA GLU A 175 -4.25 -4.05 0.29
C GLU A 175 -4.40 -4.87 1.58
N LYS A 176 -4.01 -6.15 1.54
CA LYS A 176 -4.03 -7.08 2.69
C LYS A 176 -3.08 -6.68 3.81
N PHE A 177 -2.16 -5.75 3.54
CA PHE A 177 -1.17 -5.25 4.48
C PHE A 177 -1.40 -3.78 4.83
N LEU A 178 -2.49 -3.17 4.32
CA LEU A 178 -2.93 -1.87 4.79
C LEU A 178 -3.36 -2.04 6.25
N GLY A 179 -4.32 -2.89 6.58
CA GLY A 179 -4.86 -2.91 7.95
C GLY A 179 -5.79 -1.72 8.16
N VAL A 180 -5.83 -1.14 9.38
CA VAL A 180 -6.82 -0.10 9.72
C VAL A 180 -6.46 1.25 9.08
N PRO A 181 -7.44 1.96 8.47
CA PRO A 181 -7.21 3.31 7.94
C PRO A 181 -6.81 4.29 9.04
N ASN A 182 -6.03 5.28 8.65
CA ASN A 182 -5.61 6.38 9.52
C ASN A 182 -6.67 7.49 9.60
N LYS A 183 -7.47 7.62 8.55
CA LYS A 183 -8.61 8.54 8.44
C LYS A 183 -9.70 7.86 7.63
N ILE A 184 -10.94 8.08 8.03
CA ILE A 184 -12.15 7.70 7.32
C ILE A 184 -12.90 9.00 7.00
N GLU A 185 -13.51 9.07 5.82
CA GLU A 185 -14.42 10.14 5.40
C GLU A 185 -15.63 9.49 4.75
N THR A 186 -16.83 9.93 5.12
CA THR A 186 -18.09 9.39 4.63
C THR A 186 -18.95 10.54 4.08
N ILE A 187 -19.58 10.33 2.93
CA ILE A 187 -20.45 11.33 2.28
C ILE A 187 -21.81 10.70 2.04
N GLY A 188 -22.88 11.40 2.43
CA GLY A 188 -24.26 10.99 2.16
C GLY A 188 -24.94 10.21 3.30
N LEU A 189 -24.41 10.22 4.52
CA LEU A 189 -25.00 9.53 5.66
C LEU A 189 -26.17 10.28 6.35
N GLU A 190 -26.33 11.58 6.11
CA GLU A 190 -27.30 12.42 6.86
C GLU A 190 -28.76 11.94 6.73
N ASP A 191 -29.15 11.38 5.58
CA ASP A 191 -30.50 10.84 5.33
C ASP A 191 -30.49 9.30 5.10
N GLY A 192 -29.39 8.62 5.41
CA GLY A 192 -29.19 7.18 5.18
C GLY A 192 -28.79 6.80 3.74
N PHE A 193 -28.73 5.50 3.44
CA PHE A 193 -28.23 4.95 2.16
C PHE A 193 -29.14 5.17 0.92
N GLU A 194 -30.07 6.13 0.94
CA GLU A 194 -31.04 6.28 -0.17
C GLU A 194 -30.41 6.79 -1.48
N ASP A 195 -29.38 7.65 -1.42
CA ASP A 195 -28.74 8.25 -2.59
C ASP A 195 -27.30 7.75 -2.87
N GLY A 196 -26.93 6.63 -2.25
CA GLY A 196 -25.60 6.05 -2.36
C GLY A 196 -24.61 6.72 -1.41
N VAL A 197 -24.00 5.91 -0.54
CA VAL A 197 -22.97 6.39 0.39
C VAL A 197 -21.61 6.18 -0.25
N ALA A 198 -20.82 7.24 -0.28
CA ALA A 198 -19.42 7.19 -0.67
C ALA A 198 -18.53 7.24 0.59
N MET A 199 -17.39 6.59 0.51
CA MET A 199 -16.41 6.53 1.58
C MET A 199 -15.01 6.76 1.03
N GLY A 200 -14.16 7.40 1.83
CA GLY A 200 -12.75 7.63 1.59
C GLY A 200 -11.93 7.09 2.75
N HIS A 201 -10.91 6.28 2.47
CA HIS A 201 -9.96 5.76 3.45
C HIS A 201 -8.54 6.23 3.11
N TRP A 202 -7.82 6.74 4.11
CA TRP A 202 -6.39 7.07 4.00
C TRP A 202 -5.56 6.10 4.81
N TYR A 203 -4.46 5.63 4.24
CA TYR A 203 -3.51 4.73 4.89
C TYR A 203 -2.10 5.29 4.78
N ASN A 204 -1.42 5.47 5.91
CA ASN A 204 -0.02 5.89 5.97
C ASN A 204 0.87 4.67 6.22
N ARG A 205 1.64 4.24 5.23
CA ARG A 205 2.45 3.03 5.29
C ARG A 205 3.91 3.32 4.98
N SER A 206 4.79 2.73 5.77
CA SER A 206 6.21 2.74 5.45
C SER A 206 6.49 1.82 4.29
N ALA A 207 7.41 2.21 3.42
CA ALA A 207 7.84 1.40 2.30
C ALA A 207 9.36 1.45 2.13
N LEU A 208 9.90 0.39 1.55
CA LEU A 208 11.27 0.36 1.03
C LEU A 208 11.22 0.66 -0.46
N VAL A 209 11.88 1.73 -0.89
CA VAL A 209 11.93 2.15 -2.31
C VAL A 209 13.28 1.76 -2.89
N PHE A 210 13.26 1.11 -4.05
CA PHE A 210 14.45 0.62 -4.76
C PHE A 210 14.62 1.42 -6.04
N ALA A 211 15.64 2.26 -6.14
CA ALA A 211 16.00 2.96 -7.37
C ALA A 211 17.05 2.16 -8.14
N LEU A 212 16.62 1.41 -9.17
CA LEU A 212 17.45 0.40 -9.84
C LEU A 212 18.57 0.99 -10.70
N ARG A 213 18.42 2.22 -11.20
CA ARG A 213 19.45 2.96 -11.97
C ARG A 213 20.19 4.01 -11.13
N GLY A 214 20.13 3.90 -9.80
CA GLY A 214 20.66 4.91 -8.88
C GLY A 214 19.72 6.12 -8.75
N ALA A 215 20.02 7.02 -7.81
CA ALA A 215 19.28 8.28 -7.70
C ALA A 215 19.37 9.06 -9.02
N PRO A 216 18.32 9.79 -9.46
CA PRO A 216 18.57 10.94 -10.32
C PRO A 216 19.60 11.80 -9.57
N THR A 217 20.78 11.95 -10.15
CA THR A 217 21.78 12.86 -9.62
C THR A 217 21.15 14.24 -9.68
N VAL A 218 20.83 14.80 -8.51
CA VAL A 218 20.45 16.21 -8.40
C VAL A 218 21.67 16.99 -8.89
N VAL A 219 21.57 17.53 -10.11
CA VAL A 219 22.56 18.46 -10.68
C VAL A 219 22.32 19.85 -10.11
#